data_AF-A0A915MM32-F1
#
_entry.id   AF-A0A915MM32-F1
#
_cell.length_a   1.000
_cell.length_b   1.000
_cell.length_c   1.000
_cell.angle_alpha   90.00
_cell.angle_beta   90.00
_cell.angle_gamma   90.00
#
_symmetry.space_group_name_H-M   'P 1'
#
loop_
_entity.id
_entity.type
_entity.pdbx_description
1 polymer ?
#
loop_
_entity_poly.entity_id
_entity_poly.type
_entity_poly.pdbx_seq_one_letter_code
_entity_poly.pdbx_strand_id
1 'polypeptide(L)'
;MNFACNIFSIIFIFVLILLKRAFASLWSETGRMSDMQQWRLLCSRYQVAQAYMEDVNARVTIFAPVNDVFLYNPDLRAMDQKEVLSHIVDTQVPELSSGRRWEKQTLIRSTINSGYVYITQFENPGPPGNFSYFANAGTICNHVSNQWGIISVCTPMGHRPYPGTALSFVRDDENAIFVDRHYDNRDLTELRNILDRVPDIALVIYGSSAWNGFHTFFLPTNKAFAKVIDRNRVDREVLLAHVSGMNRVGELKI
;
A
#
# COMPACT_ATOMS: atom_id res chain seq x y z
N MET A 1 -26.50 41.22 -33.38
CA MET A 1 -27.24 40.62 -32.23
C MET A 1 -26.96 39.13 -32.01
N ASN A 2 -26.05 38.47 -32.75
CA ASN A 2 -25.75 37.03 -32.58
C ASN A 2 -24.48 36.74 -31.76
N PHE A 3 -23.59 37.72 -31.56
CA PHE A 3 -22.31 37.49 -30.86
C PHE A 3 -22.49 37.42 -29.33
N ALA A 4 -23.31 38.30 -28.74
CA ALA A 4 -23.58 38.31 -27.31
C ALA A 4 -24.35 37.06 -26.84
N CYS A 5 -25.30 36.56 -27.64
CA CYS A 5 -26.08 35.36 -27.31
C CYS A 5 -25.21 34.08 -27.30
N ASN A 6 -24.22 34.00 -28.20
CA ASN A 6 -23.23 32.92 -28.21
C ASN A 6 -22.30 32.97 -26.99
N ILE A 7 -21.86 34.16 -26.56
CA ILE A 7 -21.01 34.31 -25.37
C ILE A 7 -21.78 33.90 -24.09
N PHE A 8 -23.04 34.33 -23.94
CA PHE A 8 -23.88 33.89 -22.82
C PHE A 8 -24.14 32.38 -22.81
N SER A 9 -24.38 31.77 -23.99
CA SER A 9 -24.52 30.31 -24.09
C SER A 9 -23.24 29.57 -23.73
N ILE A 10 -22.08 30.06 -24.17
CA ILE A 10 -20.78 29.45 -23.84
C ILE A 10 -20.50 29.55 -22.33
N ILE A 11 -20.75 30.72 -21.72
CA ILE A 11 -20.59 30.91 -20.27
C ILE A 11 -21.56 30.01 -19.50
N PHE A 12 -22.81 29.89 -19.94
CA PHE A 12 -23.81 29.03 -19.31
C PHE A 12 -23.43 27.54 -19.39
N ILE A 13 -22.95 27.07 -20.55
CA ILE A 13 -22.43 25.71 -20.73
C ILE A 13 -21.20 25.49 -19.83
N PHE A 14 -20.31 26.48 -19.74
CA PHE A 14 -19.12 26.39 -18.89
C PHE A 14 -19.49 26.30 -17.40
N VAL A 15 -20.45 27.10 -16.95
CA VAL A 15 -21.00 27.05 -15.59
C VAL A 15 -21.67 25.71 -15.32
N LEU A 16 -22.43 25.14 -16.27
CA LEU A 16 -23.02 23.81 -16.13
C LEU A 16 -21.97 22.70 -16.05
N ILE A 17 -20.88 22.80 -16.81
CA ILE A 17 -19.75 21.86 -16.74
C ILE A 17 -19.06 21.94 -15.38
N LEU A 18 -18.86 23.16 -14.85
CA LEU A 18 -18.28 23.39 -13.53
C LEU A 18 -19.20 22.85 -12.41
N LEU A 19 -20.51 23.08 -12.50
CA LEU A 19 -21.50 22.55 -11.56
C LEU A 19 -21.55 21.02 -11.59
N LYS A 20 -21.48 20.38 -12.77
CA LYS A 20 -21.39 18.91 -12.88
C LYS A 20 -20.13 18.33 -12.24
N ARG A 21 -19.01 19.07 -12.24
CA ARG A 21 -17.78 18.65 -11.55
C ARG A 21 -17.89 18.77 -10.03
N ALA A 22 -18.70 19.68 -9.53
CA ALA A 22 -18.89 19.88 -8.09
C ALA A 22 -19.71 18.75 -7.40
N PHE A 23 -20.38 17.87 -8.16
CA PHE A 23 -21.23 16.79 -7.64
C PHE A 23 -20.92 15.42 -8.23
N ALA A 24 -19.68 15.19 -8.68
CA ALA A 24 -19.30 13.93 -9.29
C ALA A 24 -18.94 12.88 -8.23
N SER A 25 -19.61 11.74 -8.21
CA SER A 25 -19.24 10.63 -7.31
C SER A 25 -17.82 10.12 -7.56
N LEU A 26 -17.23 9.42 -6.58
CA LEU A 26 -15.96 8.70 -6.72
C LEU A 26 -16.00 7.71 -7.89
N TRP A 27 -17.15 7.11 -8.13
CA TRP A 27 -17.43 6.32 -9.31
C TRP A 27 -17.27 7.16 -10.58
N SER A 28 -17.89 8.32 -10.68
CA SER A 28 -17.77 9.17 -11.88
C SER A 28 -16.33 9.62 -12.12
N GLU A 29 -15.57 9.94 -11.06
CA GLU A 29 -14.17 10.36 -11.17
C GLU A 29 -13.24 9.21 -11.59
N THR A 30 -13.35 8.03 -10.97
CA THR A 30 -12.57 6.85 -11.40
C THR A 30 -12.86 6.43 -12.85
N GLY A 31 -14.06 6.70 -13.37
CA GLY A 31 -14.40 6.47 -14.77
C GLY A 31 -13.68 7.41 -15.76
N ARG A 32 -13.22 8.58 -15.31
CA ARG A 32 -12.45 9.53 -16.13
C ARG A 32 -10.95 9.25 -16.11
N MET A 33 -10.48 8.56 -15.08
CA MET A 33 -9.08 8.19 -14.88
C MET A 33 -8.74 6.94 -15.70
N SER A 34 -7.86 7.07 -16.69
CA SER A 34 -7.51 5.96 -17.59
C SER A 34 -6.80 4.81 -16.87
N ASP A 35 -6.10 5.11 -15.79
CA ASP A 35 -5.33 4.20 -14.94
C ASP A 35 -6.19 3.49 -13.87
N MET A 36 -7.50 3.75 -13.77
CA MET A 36 -8.39 3.19 -12.73
C MET A 36 -9.42 2.18 -13.25
N GLN A 37 -9.33 1.78 -14.52
CA GLN A 37 -10.30 0.89 -15.15
C GLN A 37 -10.41 -0.47 -14.46
N GLN A 38 -9.29 -1.07 -14.08
CA GLN A 38 -9.26 -2.37 -13.41
C GLN A 38 -9.84 -2.29 -11.99
N TRP A 39 -9.48 -1.26 -11.23
CA TRP A 39 -10.05 -1.00 -9.92
C TRP A 39 -11.57 -0.82 -9.99
N ARG A 40 -12.04 0.00 -10.93
CA ARG A 40 -13.48 0.23 -11.15
C ARG A 40 -14.20 -1.07 -11.50
N LEU A 41 -13.64 -1.90 -12.38
CA LEU A 41 -14.20 -3.20 -12.75
C LEU A 41 -14.27 -4.15 -11.55
N LEU A 42 -13.30 -4.09 -10.65
CA LEU A 42 -13.30 -4.89 -9.44
C LEU A 42 -14.41 -4.43 -8.48
N CYS A 43 -14.54 -3.13 -8.24
CA CYS A 43 -15.63 -2.56 -7.43
C CYS A 43 -17.01 -2.89 -8.01
N SER A 44 -17.16 -2.91 -9.35
CA SER A 44 -18.44 -3.20 -10.02
C SER A 44 -18.95 -4.62 -9.78
N ARG A 45 -18.11 -5.54 -9.32
CA ARG A 45 -18.51 -6.94 -9.03
C ARG A 45 -19.26 -7.06 -7.72
N TYR A 46 -19.05 -6.12 -6.80
CA TYR A 46 -19.60 -6.17 -5.46
C TYR A 46 -20.49 -4.96 -5.22
N GLN A 47 -21.79 -5.22 -5.02
CA GLN A 47 -22.80 -4.18 -4.85
C GLN A 47 -22.44 -3.18 -3.73
N VAL A 48 -21.88 -3.68 -2.62
CA VAL A 48 -21.47 -2.84 -1.48
C VAL A 48 -20.30 -1.93 -1.85
N ALA A 49 -19.26 -2.46 -2.51
CA ALA A 49 -18.11 -1.67 -2.92
C ALA A 49 -18.49 -0.58 -3.93
N GLN A 50 -19.34 -0.93 -4.90
CA GLN A 50 -19.87 0.05 -5.86
C GLN A 50 -20.70 1.13 -5.16
N ALA A 51 -21.54 0.78 -4.19
CA ALA A 51 -22.35 1.76 -3.44
C ALA A 51 -21.48 2.80 -2.71
N TYR A 52 -20.36 2.39 -2.09
CA TYR A 52 -19.39 3.32 -1.49
C TYR A 52 -18.76 4.28 -2.50
N MET A 53 -18.53 3.82 -3.73
CA MET A 53 -18.00 4.66 -4.81
C MET A 53 -19.05 5.61 -5.37
N GLU A 54 -20.33 5.23 -5.36
CA GLU A 54 -21.42 6.03 -5.92
C GLU A 54 -21.98 7.07 -4.95
N ASP A 55 -21.79 6.87 -3.64
CA ASP A 55 -22.25 7.81 -2.61
C ASP A 55 -21.45 9.13 -2.67
N VAL A 56 -22.14 10.20 -3.08
CA VAL A 56 -21.58 11.54 -3.23
C VAL A 56 -21.33 12.20 -1.86
N ASN A 57 -22.01 11.76 -0.80
CA ASN A 57 -21.91 12.32 0.54
C ASN A 57 -20.92 11.56 1.43
N ALA A 58 -20.46 10.39 0.99
CA ALA A 58 -19.52 9.56 1.74
C ALA A 58 -18.17 10.27 1.90
N ARG A 59 -17.79 10.54 3.14
CA ARG A 59 -16.48 11.12 3.51
C ARG A 59 -15.41 10.03 3.60
N VAL A 60 -15.24 9.29 2.51
CA VAL A 60 -14.30 8.17 2.43
C VAL A 60 -12.99 8.57 1.76
N THR A 61 -11.95 7.78 2.00
CA THR A 61 -10.73 7.78 1.20
C THR A 61 -10.48 6.39 0.64
N ILE A 62 -10.07 6.31 -0.62
CA ILE A 62 -9.87 5.06 -1.32
C ILE A 62 -8.40 4.92 -1.71
N PHE A 63 -7.79 3.81 -1.31
CA PHE A 63 -6.45 3.40 -1.72
C PHE A 63 -6.56 2.50 -2.96
N ALA A 64 -6.76 3.11 -4.13
CA ALA A 64 -7.04 2.38 -5.38
C ALA A 64 -5.73 1.95 -6.08
N PRO A 65 -5.49 0.65 -6.32
CA PRO A 65 -4.38 0.22 -7.17
C PRO A 65 -4.60 0.69 -8.62
N VAL A 66 -3.54 1.20 -9.25
CA VAL A 66 -3.58 1.56 -10.68
C VAL A 66 -3.57 0.31 -11.57
N ASN A 67 -3.99 0.45 -12.83
CA ASN A 67 -4.05 -0.65 -13.81
C ASN A 67 -2.74 -1.47 -13.89
N ASP A 68 -1.58 -0.81 -13.83
CA ASP A 68 -0.27 -1.46 -13.92
C ASP A 68 -0.05 -2.45 -12.77
N VAL A 69 -0.58 -2.16 -11.58
CA VAL A 69 -0.48 -3.07 -10.43
C VAL A 69 -1.19 -4.39 -10.74
N PHE A 70 -2.34 -4.34 -11.41
CA PHE A 70 -3.07 -5.53 -11.89
C PHE A 70 -2.44 -6.21 -13.11
N LEU A 71 -1.53 -5.53 -13.83
CA LEU A 71 -0.76 -6.13 -14.92
C LEU A 71 0.36 -7.00 -14.34
N TYR A 72 1.10 -6.49 -13.36
CA TYR A 72 2.20 -7.21 -12.73
C TYR A 72 1.73 -8.23 -11.68
N ASN A 73 0.52 -8.08 -11.15
CA ASN A 73 -0.06 -8.95 -10.12
C ASN A 73 -1.49 -9.35 -10.53
N PRO A 74 -1.63 -10.32 -11.46
CA PRO A 74 -2.93 -10.68 -12.03
C PRO A 74 -3.91 -11.24 -10.99
N ASP A 75 -3.40 -11.85 -9.92
CA ASP A 75 -4.20 -12.43 -8.82
C ASP A 75 -5.05 -11.37 -8.11
N LEU A 76 -4.61 -10.11 -8.10
CA LEU A 76 -5.38 -8.99 -7.53
C LEU A 76 -6.73 -8.77 -8.24
N ARG A 77 -6.89 -9.27 -9.49
CA ARG A 77 -8.18 -9.22 -10.19
C ARG A 77 -9.19 -10.19 -9.61
N ALA A 78 -8.78 -11.12 -8.76
CA ALA A 78 -9.63 -12.10 -8.09
C ALA A 78 -9.95 -11.72 -6.63
N MET A 79 -9.62 -10.48 -6.21
CA MET A 79 -9.90 -10.01 -4.85
C MET A 79 -11.38 -10.21 -4.47
N ASP A 80 -11.60 -10.73 -3.25
CA ASP A 80 -12.93 -10.88 -2.69
C ASP A 80 -13.53 -9.53 -2.23
N GLN A 81 -14.80 -9.51 -1.86
CA GLN A 81 -15.46 -8.28 -1.41
C GLN A 81 -14.78 -7.65 -0.19
N LYS A 82 -14.28 -8.48 0.73
CA LYS A 82 -13.60 -8.04 1.95
C LYS A 82 -12.20 -7.49 1.60
N GLU A 83 -11.51 -8.04 0.62
CA GLU A 83 -10.26 -7.47 0.14
C GLU A 83 -10.52 -6.10 -0.48
N VAL A 84 -11.50 -5.98 -1.38
CA VAL A 84 -11.86 -4.68 -2.00
C VAL A 84 -12.24 -3.63 -0.96
N LEU A 85 -13.11 -3.96 0.00
CA LEU A 85 -13.53 -3.02 1.04
C LEU A 85 -12.39 -2.63 1.99
N SER A 86 -11.29 -3.40 2.05
CA SER A 86 -10.13 -3.05 2.88
C SER A 86 -9.32 -1.86 2.34
N HIS A 87 -9.50 -1.53 1.06
CA HIS A 87 -8.93 -0.34 0.42
C HIS A 87 -9.76 0.92 0.65
N ILE A 88 -10.95 0.81 1.22
CA ILE A 88 -11.85 1.95 1.49
C ILE A 88 -11.79 2.25 2.99
N VAL A 89 -11.45 3.48 3.35
CA VAL A 89 -11.47 3.98 4.73
C VAL A 89 -12.60 4.98 4.93
N ASP A 90 -13.30 4.89 6.06
CA ASP A 90 -14.49 5.68 6.39
C ASP A 90 -14.18 7.13 6.78
N THR A 91 -12.96 7.59 6.54
CA THR A 91 -12.48 8.93 6.88
C THR A 91 -11.69 9.52 5.73
N GLN A 92 -11.82 10.84 5.54
CA GLN A 92 -10.94 11.57 4.63
C GLN A 92 -9.55 11.73 5.25
N VAL A 93 -8.52 11.57 4.42
CA VAL A 93 -7.11 11.69 4.83
C VAL A 93 -6.46 12.84 4.05
N PRO A 94 -6.89 14.10 4.28
CA PRO A 94 -6.39 15.25 3.54
C PRO A 94 -4.89 15.48 3.75
N GLU A 95 -4.33 14.98 4.84
CA GLU A 95 -2.93 15.22 5.18
C GLU A 95 -1.98 14.57 4.16
N LEU A 96 -2.36 13.43 3.57
CA LEU A 96 -1.61 12.78 2.48
C LEU A 96 -1.51 13.70 1.25
N SER A 97 -2.55 14.49 0.98
CA SER A 97 -2.55 15.45 -0.13
C SER A 97 -1.76 16.73 0.16
N SER A 98 -1.62 17.07 1.44
CA SER A 98 -0.98 18.30 1.90
C SER A 98 0.55 18.23 2.01
N GLY A 99 1.14 17.04 1.78
CA GLY A 99 2.59 16.83 1.92
C GLY A 99 3.12 17.05 3.34
N ARG A 100 2.24 17.05 4.35
CA ARG A 100 2.62 17.30 5.74
C ARG A 100 3.30 16.09 6.35
N ARG A 101 4.41 16.35 7.05
CA ARG A 101 5.08 15.37 7.92
C ARG A 101 4.12 14.89 9.01
N TRP A 102 3.89 13.59 9.09
CA TRP A 102 3.22 12.95 10.23
C TRP A 102 4.24 12.71 11.34
N GLU A 103 3.87 13.04 12.58
CA GLU A 103 4.77 12.87 13.73
C GLU A 103 4.99 11.39 14.07
N LYS A 104 4.01 10.54 13.77
CA LYS A 104 4.01 9.10 14.03
C LYS A 104 3.29 8.34 12.91
N GLN A 105 3.56 7.04 12.83
CA GLN A 105 2.80 6.10 12.01
C GLN A 105 1.32 6.19 12.38
N THR A 106 0.45 6.19 11.37
CA THR A 106 -0.98 6.38 11.59
C THR A 106 -1.75 5.17 11.09
N LEU A 107 -2.61 4.68 11.97
CA LEU A 107 -3.55 3.59 11.72
C LEU A 107 -4.90 4.22 11.40
N ILE A 108 -5.42 3.93 10.22
CA ILE A 108 -6.72 4.42 9.77
C ILE A 108 -7.65 3.21 9.66
N ARG A 109 -8.81 3.29 10.30
CA ARG A 109 -9.79 2.19 10.25
C ARG A 109 -10.36 2.07 8.83
N SER A 110 -10.34 0.87 8.27
CA SER A 110 -11.02 0.59 7.00
C SER A 110 -12.49 0.26 7.23
N THR A 111 -13.25 0.22 6.14
CA THR A 111 -14.71 -0.03 6.12
C THR A 111 -15.09 -1.38 6.73
N ILE A 112 -14.13 -2.29 6.86
CA ILE A 112 -14.34 -3.61 7.44
C ILE A 112 -14.05 -3.54 8.94
N ASN A 113 -15.00 -4.04 9.73
CA ASN A 113 -14.92 -4.08 11.18
C ASN A 113 -13.85 -5.10 11.63
N SER A 114 -12.57 -4.71 11.51
CA SER A 114 -11.31 -5.40 11.91
C SER A 114 -10.12 -4.96 11.02
N GLY A 115 -10.35 -4.24 9.93
CA GLY A 115 -9.31 -3.80 9.01
C GLY A 115 -8.73 -2.43 9.36
N TYR A 116 -7.42 -2.29 9.15
CA TYR A 116 -6.70 -1.03 9.27
C TYR A 116 -5.83 -0.83 8.03
N VAL A 117 -5.82 0.41 7.53
CA VAL A 117 -4.80 0.89 6.62
C VAL A 117 -3.73 1.59 7.45
N TYR A 118 -2.54 1.02 7.40
CA TYR A 118 -1.37 1.52 8.06
C TYR A 118 -0.55 2.36 7.10
N ILE A 119 -0.40 3.64 7.42
CA ILE A 119 0.35 4.57 6.60
C ILE A 119 1.75 4.76 7.18
N THR A 120 2.76 4.52 6.34
CA THR A 120 4.15 4.88 6.62
C THR A 120 4.60 6.00 5.70
N GLN A 121 5.54 6.80 6.18
CA GLN A 121 6.14 7.89 5.41
C GLN A 121 7.66 7.79 5.49
N PHE A 122 8.33 8.20 4.43
CA PHE A 122 9.79 8.25 4.35
C PHE A 122 10.20 9.56 3.72
N GLU A 123 11.18 10.23 4.34
CA GLU A 123 11.81 11.40 3.71
C GLU A 123 12.74 10.93 2.60
N ASN A 124 12.49 11.42 1.38
CA ASN A 124 13.26 11.07 0.21
C ASN A 124 14.65 11.73 0.26
N PRO A 125 15.70 11.09 -0.25
CA PRO A 125 17.00 11.73 -0.42
C PRO A 125 16.87 12.89 -1.40
N GLY A 126 17.00 14.12 -0.89
CA GLY A 126 16.73 15.33 -1.66
C GLY A 126 16.41 16.53 -0.76
N PRO A 127 15.63 17.51 -1.26
CA PRO A 127 15.27 18.67 -0.46
C PRO A 127 14.44 18.25 0.77
N PRO A 128 14.72 18.82 1.95
CA PRO A 128 14.00 18.50 3.17
C PRO A 128 12.50 18.77 3.02
N GLY A 129 11.68 17.87 3.54
CA GLY A 129 10.22 17.93 3.41
C GLY A 129 9.62 17.24 2.18
N ASN A 130 10.43 16.53 1.38
CA ASN A 130 9.93 15.62 0.34
C ASN A 130 9.66 14.23 0.93
N PHE A 131 8.39 13.81 0.99
CA PHE A 131 8.00 12.53 1.59
C PHE A 131 7.39 11.57 0.56
N SER A 132 7.78 10.30 0.64
CA SER A 132 7.09 9.18 0.02
C SER A 132 6.17 8.51 1.04
N TYR A 133 4.93 8.23 0.66
CA TYR A 133 3.93 7.61 1.52
C TYR A 133 3.61 6.19 1.04
N PHE A 134 3.30 5.31 1.99
CA PHE A 134 2.93 3.93 1.71
C PHE A 134 1.73 3.55 2.56
N ALA A 135 0.76 2.87 1.95
CA ALA A 135 -0.41 2.31 2.63
C ALA A 135 -0.30 0.79 2.64
N ASN A 136 -0.26 0.16 3.82
CA ASN A 136 -0.06 -1.29 3.99
C ASN A 136 1.04 -1.85 3.05
N ALA A 137 2.20 -1.18 3.00
CA ALA A 137 3.35 -1.45 2.14
C ALA A 137 3.16 -1.19 0.61
N GLY A 138 1.98 -0.77 0.18
CA GLY A 138 1.73 -0.25 -1.16
C GLY A 138 2.18 1.21 -1.30
N THR A 139 3.03 1.51 -2.28
CA THR A 139 3.54 2.87 -2.56
C THR A 139 2.42 3.74 -3.10
N ILE A 140 2.20 4.89 -2.48
CA ILE A 140 1.28 5.91 -2.98
C ILE A 140 2.00 6.74 -4.04
N CYS A 141 1.39 6.89 -5.21
CA CYS A 141 2.04 7.53 -6.36
C CYS A 141 1.29 8.73 -6.93
N ASN A 142 -0.02 8.81 -6.69
CA ASN A 142 -0.80 9.96 -7.06
C ASN A 142 -1.97 10.10 -6.10
N HIS A 143 -2.47 11.31 -5.93
CA HIS A 143 -3.66 11.56 -5.14
C HIS A 143 -4.50 12.61 -5.83
N VAL A 144 -5.80 12.36 -5.90
CA VAL A 144 -6.80 13.34 -6.30
C VAL A 144 -7.58 13.68 -5.05
N SER A 145 -7.26 14.84 -4.47
CA SER A 145 -7.92 15.38 -3.29
C SER A 145 -8.89 16.48 -3.69
N ASN A 146 -10.12 16.09 -4.05
CA ASN A 146 -11.24 17.03 -4.18
C ASN A 146 -12.15 16.89 -2.94
N GLN A 147 -13.46 17.12 -3.08
CA GLN A 147 -14.45 16.75 -2.05
C GLN A 147 -14.44 15.25 -1.71
N TRP A 148 -13.73 14.45 -2.51
CA TRP A 148 -13.50 13.03 -2.35
C TRP A 148 -11.99 12.77 -2.33
N GLY A 149 -11.53 11.80 -1.53
CA GLY A 149 -10.11 11.40 -1.46
C GLY A 149 -9.85 10.12 -2.25
N ILE A 150 -9.32 10.23 -3.47
CA ILE A 150 -8.75 9.06 -4.17
C ILE A 150 -7.24 9.12 -4.02
N ILE A 151 -6.67 8.04 -3.51
CA ILE A 151 -5.24 7.84 -3.36
C ILE A 151 -4.84 6.67 -4.24
N SER A 152 -4.13 6.96 -5.32
CA SER A 152 -3.61 5.97 -6.24
C SER A 152 -2.42 5.25 -5.63
N VAL A 153 -2.47 3.93 -5.61
CA VAL A 153 -1.40 3.06 -5.15
C VAL A 153 -0.74 2.40 -6.36
N CYS A 154 0.58 2.57 -6.49
CA CYS A 154 1.37 2.07 -7.62
C CYS A 154 2.10 0.76 -7.34
N THR A 155 1.97 0.20 -6.14
CA THR A 155 2.38 -1.18 -5.85
C THR A 155 1.26 -1.91 -5.13
N PRO A 156 1.27 -3.26 -5.09
CA PRO A 156 0.27 -4.02 -4.36
C PRO A 156 0.20 -3.57 -2.90
N MET A 157 -1.01 -3.35 -2.42
CA MET A 157 -1.28 -3.07 -1.02
C MET A 157 -1.64 -4.37 -0.30
N GLY A 158 -1.09 -4.58 0.90
CA GLY A 158 -1.49 -5.72 1.73
C GLY A 158 -2.89 -5.55 2.31
N HIS A 159 -3.65 -6.65 2.35
CA HIS A 159 -5.00 -6.69 2.95
C HIS A 159 -5.00 -6.38 4.45
N ARG A 160 -3.94 -6.76 5.18
CA ARG A 160 -3.79 -6.51 6.62
C ARG A 160 -2.32 -6.24 6.98
N PRO A 161 -2.03 -5.20 7.79
CA PRO A 161 -0.69 -5.05 8.36
C PRO A 161 -0.38 -6.24 9.29
N TYR A 162 0.88 -6.66 9.35
CA TYR A 162 1.32 -7.59 10.39
C TYR A 162 1.60 -6.77 11.66
N PRO A 163 0.90 -7.04 12.78
CA PRO A 163 1.01 -6.22 13.99
C PRO A 163 2.32 -6.45 14.77
N GLY A 164 3.14 -7.43 14.36
CA GLY A 164 4.41 -7.77 14.99
C GLY A 164 5.64 -7.20 14.29
N THR A 165 6.81 -7.46 14.87
CA THR A 165 8.11 -7.11 14.26
C THR A 165 8.48 -8.10 13.16
N ALA A 166 9.45 -7.76 12.29
CA ALA A 166 10.00 -8.71 11.32
C ALA A 166 10.53 -9.99 12.01
N LEU A 167 11.04 -9.87 13.23
CA LEU A 167 11.40 -11.04 14.04
C LEU A 167 10.18 -11.88 14.41
N SER A 168 9.11 -11.24 14.85
CA SER A 168 7.87 -11.93 15.19
C SER A 168 7.39 -12.68 13.96
N PHE A 169 7.42 -12.07 12.78
CA PHE A 169 7.06 -12.74 11.54
C PHE A 169 7.90 -14.00 11.26
N VAL A 170 9.21 -13.94 11.48
CA VAL A 170 10.10 -15.09 11.28
C VAL A 170 9.93 -16.14 12.38
N ARG A 171 9.68 -15.77 13.63
CA ARG A 171 9.67 -16.69 14.77
C ARG A 171 8.34 -17.32 15.08
N ASP A 172 7.29 -16.54 14.90
CA ASP A 172 5.92 -16.97 15.13
C ASP A 172 5.69 -18.22 14.29
N ASP A 173 5.17 -19.26 14.91
CA ASP A 173 4.79 -20.54 14.33
C ASP A 173 3.26 -20.71 14.35
N GLU A 174 2.54 -19.78 14.99
CA GLU A 174 1.10 -19.77 15.04
C GLU A 174 0.51 -19.32 13.69
N ASN A 175 -0.15 -20.26 13.02
CA ASN A 175 -0.76 -20.00 11.71
C ASN A 175 -1.98 -19.07 11.78
N ALA A 176 -2.60 -18.91 12.96
CA ALA A 176 -3.85 -18.17 13.14
C ALA A 176 -3.74 -16.70 12.65
N ILE A 177 -2.55 -16.11 12.75
CA ILE A 177 -2.30 -14.72 12.35
C ILE A 177 -2.10 -14.60 10.83
N PHE A 178 -1.73 -15.68 10.15
CA PHE A 178 -1.38 -15.73 8.71
C PHE A 178 -2.47 -16.31 7.81
N VAL A 179 -3.57 -16.80 8.38
CA VAL A 179 -4.76 -17.21 7.61
C VAL A 179 -5.23 -16.05 6.72
N ASP A 180 -5.50 -16.35 5.46
CA ASP A 180 -5.91 -15.42 4.40
C ASP A 180 -4.85 -14.34 4.03
N ARG A 181 -3.56 -14.58 4.29
CA ARG A 181 -2.47 -13.69 3.83
C ARG A 181 -1.74 -14.28 2.62
N HIS A 182 -1.22 -13.41 1.74
CA HIS A 182 -0.38 -13.83 0.60
C HIS A 182 1.02 -14.32 0.99
N TYR A 183 1.39 -14.21 2.27
CA TYR A 183 2.67 -14.65 2.80
C TYR A 183 2.43 -15.59 3.99
N ASP A 184 3.22 -16.66 4.05
CA ASP A 184 3.15 -17.68 5.09
C ASP A 184 4.48 -17.73 5.84
N ASN A 185 4.43 -17.67 7.17
CA ASN A 185 5.60 -17.80 8.03
C ASN A 185 6.22 -19.21 7.92
N ARG A 186 5.47 -20.24 7.52
CA ARG A 186 5.97 -21.62 7.33
C ARG A 186 6.98 -21.72 6.20
N ASP A 187 6.91 -20.81 5.22
CA ASP A 187 7.91 -20.71 4.16
C ASP A 187 9.27 -20.20 4.66
N LEU A 188 9.42 -19.87 5.95
CA LEU A 188 10.65 -19.36 6.54
C LEU A 188 11.33 -20.35 7.51
N THR A 189 10.96 -21.63 7.52
CA THR A 189 11.57 -22.63 8.42
C THR A 189 13.07 -22.77 8.25
N GLU A 190 13.58 -22.71 7.02
CA GLU A 190 15.03 -22.76 6.77
C GLU A 190 15.74 -21.50 7.29
N LEU A 191 15.10 -20.34 7.15
CA LEU A 191 15.61 -19.10 7.74
C LEU A 191 15.67 -19.19 9.27
N ARG A 192 14.63 -19.72 9.92
CA ARG A 192 14.62 -19.95 11.38
C ARG A 192 15.80 -20.82 11.81
N ASN A 193 16.00 -21.95 11.13
CA ASN A 193 17.11 -22.87 11.43
C ASN A 193 18.48 -22.19 11.36
N ILE A 194 18.69 -21.28 10.41
CA ILE A 194 19.94 -20.53 10.30
C ILE A 194 20.06 -19.49 11.42
N LEU A 195 18.99 -18.75 11.70
CA LEU A 195 18.98 -17.75 12.78
C LEU A 195 19.19 -18.37 14.17
N ASP A 196 18.73 -19.61 14.39
CA ASP A 196 18.96 -20.35 15.63
C ASP A 196 20.42 -20.79 15.79
N ARG A 197 21.13 -21.04 14.68
CA ARG A 197 22.57 -21.34 14.68
C ARG A 197 23.43 -20.08 14.85
N VAL A 198 22.90 -18.92 14.45
CA VAL A 198 23.65 -17.65 14.38
C VAL A 198 22.87 -16.53 15.11
N PRO A 199 22.80 -16.57 16.45
CA PRO A 199 21.93 -15.70 17.26
C PRO A 199 22.29 -14.21 17.20
N ASP A 200 23.52 -13.87 16.80
CA ASP A 200 23.99 -12.50 16.59
C ASP A 200 23.42 -11.84 15.32
N ILE A 201 23.03 -12.62 14.31
CA ILE A 201 22.28 -12.11 13.14
C ILE A 201 20.83 -11.86 13.50
N ALA A 202 20.27 -12.71 14.36
CA ALA A 202 18.98 -12.47 14.96
C ALA A 202 18.94 -11.03 15.49
N LEU A 203 19.96 -10.58 16.25
CA LEU A 203 20.05 -9.20 16.76
C LEU A 203 19.93 -8.07 15.69
N VAL A 204 20.22 -8.35 14.41
CA VAL A 204 20.03 -7.39 13.30
C VAL A 204 18.59 -7.35 12.79
N ILE A 205 17.87 -8.47 12.85
CA ILE A 205 16.40 -8.50 12.65
C ILE A 205 15.67 -7.98 13.90
N TYR A 206 16.30 -8.03 15.08
CA TYR A 206 15.67 -7.71 16.38
C TYR A 206 15.51 -6.23 16.68
N GLY A 207 16.24 -5.34 16.01
CA GLY A 207 16.29 -3.97 16.49
C GLY A 207 17.14 -3.84 17.75
N SER A 208 18.46 -4.06 17.68
CA SER A 208 19.35 -3.50 18.71
C SER A 208 19.22 -1.97 18.73
N SER A 209 19.73 -1.26 19.74
CA SER A 209 19.59 0.21 19.85
C SER A 209 20.05 1.00 18.62
N ALA A 210 20.90 0.43 17.76
CA ALA A 210 21.33 0.99 16.47
C ALA A 210 20.42 0.63 15.26
N TRP A 211 19.39 -0.17 15.48
CA TRP A 211 18.42 -0.73 14.52
C TRP A 211 16.96 -0.46 14.93
N ASN A 212 16.75 0.41 15.92
CA ASN A 212 15.45 1.01 16.21
C ASN A 212 15.11 2.00 15.09
N GLY A 213 14.58 1.50 13.98
CA GLY A 213 14.27 2.28 12.80
C GLY A 213 13.47 1.48 11.77
N PHE A 214 13.14 2.13 10.66
CA PHE A 214 12.49 1.45 9.54
C PHE A 214 13.53 0.69 8.73
N HIS A 215 13.30 -0.61 8.59
CA HIS A 215 14.14 -1.52 7.83
C HIS A 215 13.29 -2.33 6.87
N THR A 216 13.79 -2.55 5.66
CA THR A 216 13.21 -3.48 4.70
C THR A 216 14.01 -4.76 4.75
N PHE A 217 13.33 -5.86 5.08
CA PHE A 217 13.93 -7.19 5.16
C PHE A 217 13.55 -8.01 3.93
N PHE A 218 14.54 -8.51 3.20
CA PHE A 218 14.37 -9.45 2.09
C PHE A 218 14.50 -10.87 2.63
N LEU A 219 13.42 -11.40 3.20
CA LEU A 219 13.46 -12.71 3.86
C LEU A 219 13.43 -13.84 2.81
N PRO A 220 14.48 -14.68 2.69
CA PRO A 220 14.49 -15.77 1.73
C PRO A 220 13.53 -16.88 2.19
N THR A 221 12.71 -17.38 1.27
CA THR A 221 11.82 -18.51 1.53
C THR A 221 12.55 -19.85 1.42
N ASN A 222 11.92 -20.93 1.90
CA ASN A 222 12.39 -22.31 1.74
C ASN A 222 12.71 -22.65 0.27
N LYS A 223 11.91 -22.12 -0.67
CA LYS A 223 12.14 -22.25 -2.12
C LYS A 223 13.40 -21.54 -2.59
N ALA A 224 13.75 -20.39 -1.99
CA ALA A 224 15.01 -19.70 -2.27
C ALA A 224 16.20 -20.51 -1.72
N PHE A 225 16.12 -21.01 -0.49
CA PHE A 225 17.16 -21.86 0.10
C PHE A 225 17.37 -23.17 -0.65
N ALA A 226 16.32 -23.74 -1.25
CA ALA A 226 16.42 -24.94 -2.08
C ALA A 226 17.31 -24.75 -3.32
N LYS A 227 17.52 -23.50 -3.77
CA LYS A 227 18.35 -23.17 -4.94
C LYS A 227 19.82 -22.92 -4.59
N VAL A 228 20.16 -22.86 -3.31
CA VAL A 228 21.53 -22.62 -2.86
C VAL A 228 22.31 -23.94 -2.91
N ILE A 229 23.43 -23.94 -3.66
CA ILE A 229 24.26 -25.13 -3.92
C ILE A 229 24.92 -25.63 -2.62
N ASP A 230 25.35 -24.72 -1.75
CA ASP A 230 25.94 -25.04 -0.45
C ASP A 230 25.27 -24.22 0.66
N ARG A 231 24.37 -24.87 1.40
CA ARG A 231 23.60 -24.25 2.49
C ARG A 231 24.48 -23.89 3.69
N ASN A 232 25.65 -24.50 3.82
CA ASN A 232 26.58 -24.20 4.91
C ASN A 232 27.39 -22.92 4.67
N ARG A 233 27.31 -22.32 3.47
CA ARG A 233 27.91 -21.03 3.13
C ARG A 233 26.99 -19.82 3.40
N VAL A 234 25.81 -20.05 3.97
CA VAL A 234 24.93 -18.93 4.35
C VAL A 234 25.45 -18.33 5.65
N ASP A 235 26.44 -17.46 5.49
CA ASP A 235 27.11 -16.78 6.58
C ASP A 235 26.44 -15.44 6.92
N ARG A 236 26.91 -14.85 8.02
CA ARG A 236 26.46 -13.56 8.54
C ARG A 236 26.35 -12.46 7.49
N GLU A 237 27.36 -12.30 6.65
CA GLU A 237 27.39 -11.22 5.66
C GLU A 237 26.31 -11.38 4.60
N VAL A 238 26.01 -12.61 4.21
CA VAL A 238 24.96 -12.93 3.24
C VAL A 238 23.60 -12.50 3.78
N LEU A 239 23.27 -12.83 5.03
CA LEU A 239 21.99 -12.43 5.64
C LEU A 239 21.91 -10.92 5.90
N LEU A 240 23.03 -10.25 6.20
CA LEU A 240 23.06 -8.80 6.34
C LEU A 240 22.82 -8.05 5.02
N ALA A 241 23.21 -8.64 3.89
CA ALA A 241 22.89 -8.07 2.58
C ALA A 241 21.38 -8.09 2.27
N HIS A 242 20.60 -8.90 3.00
CA HIS A 242 19.15 -8.99 2.86
C HIS A 242 18.41 -7.97 3.74
N VAL A 243 19.11 -7.01 4.35
CA VAL A 243 18.49 -5.94 5.15
C VAL A 243 18.91 -4.59 4.59
N SER A 244 17.93 -3.75 4.24
CA SER A 244 18.19 -2.36 3.88
C SER A 244 17.62 -1.39 4.92
N GLY A 245 18.30 -0.25 5.09
CA GLY A 245 17.87 0.84 5.96
C GLY A 245 18.49 2.16 5.53
N MET A 246 18.03 3.28 6.12
CA MET A 246 18.40 4.66 5.73
C MET A 246 19.92 4.93 5.64
N ASN A 247 20.75 4.10 6.29
CA ASN A 247 22.22 4.20 6.28
C ASN A 247 22.94 2.91 5.83
N ARG A 248 22.22 1.92 5.27
CA ARG A 248 22.80 0.64 4.83
C ARG A 248 22.07 0.17 3.57
N VAL A 249 22.69 0.43 2.43
CA VAL A 249 22.31 -0.18 1.15
C VAL A 249 23.16 -1.44 1.03
N GLY A 250 22.54 -2.62 1.15
CA GLY A 250 23.20 -3.87 0.78
C GLY A 250 23.38 -3.88 -0.74
N GLU A 251 24.61 -3.79 -1.23
CA GLU A 251 24.92 -4.19 -2.60
C GLU A 251 24.68 -5.69 -2.72
N LEU A 252 23.57 -6.08 -3.35
CA LEU A 252 23.36 -7.45 -3.83
C LEU A 252 24.39 -7.71 -4.94
N LYS A 253 25.58 -8.20 -4.55
CA LYS A 253 26.49 -8.83 -5.50
C LYS A 253 25.99 -10.26 -5.73
N ILE A 254 25.29 -10.44 -6.86
CA ILE A 254 24.95 -11.74 -7.44
C ILE A 254 26.22 -12.34 -8.03
#